data_AF-A0A0F9B9G0-F1
#
_entry.id   AF-A0A0F9B9G0-F1
#
_cell.length_a   1.000
_cell.length_b   1.000
_cell.length_c   1.000
_cell.angle_alpha   90.00
_cell.angle_beta   90.00
_cell.angle_gamma   90.00
#
_symmetry.space_group_name_H-M   'P 1'
#
loop_
_entity.id
_entity.type
_entity.pdbx_description
1 polymer ?
#
loop_
_entity_poly.entity_id
_entity_poly.type
_entity_poly.pdbx_seq_one_letter_code
_entity_poly.pdbx_strand_id
1 'polypeptide(L)'
;MTSDQQERARVKSRIGSLIMEFCRENYIFHMKDLTLYVQARVEVAPDSPGRILRDLKRRGFLHYKVICREKSLYQVKPPGGRGKRHAEQIPMFARAS
;
A
#
# COMPACT_ATOMS: atom_id res chain seq x y z
N MET A 1 -23.31 21.24 -5.26
CA MET A 1 -23.09 19.92 -5.87
C MET A 1 -21.60 19.78 -6.14
N THR A 2 -20.86 19.07 -5.28
CA THR A 2 -19.45 18.76 -5.56
C THR A 2 -19.40 17.82 -6.76
N SER A 3 -18.72 18.24 -7.81
CA SER A 3 -18.61 17.46 -9.03
C SER A 3 -17.95 16.11 -8.71
N ASP A 4 -18.44 15.02 -9.33
CA ASP A 4 -17.92 13.65 -9.20
C ASP A 4 -16.37 13.58 -9.29
N GLN A 5 -15.75 14.48 -10.05
CA GLN A 5 -14.29 14.63 -10.13
C GLN A 5 -13.63 15.02 -8.80
N GLN A 6 -14.22 15.94 -8.04
CA GLN A 6 -13.66 16.41 -6.76
C GLN A 6 -13.76 15.31 -5.69
N GLU A 7 -14.86 14.56 -5.69
CA GLU A 7 -15.04 13.43 -4.78
C GLU A 7 -14.03 12.32 -5.09
N ARG A 8 -13.88 11.95 -6.36
CA ARG A 8 -12.86 10.98 -6.81
C ARG A 8 -11.44 11.43 -6.47
N ALA A 9 -11.12 12.71 -6.59
CA ALA A 9 -9.81 13.24 -6.22
C ALA A 9 -9.55 13.09 -4.72
N ARG A 10 -10.54 13.40 -3.87
CA ARG A 10 -10.44 13.24 -2.42
C ARG A 10 -10.29 11.77 -2.02
N VAL A 11 -11.09 10.88 -2.61
CA VAL A 11 -11.01 9.44 -2.37
C VAL A 11 -9.64 8.89 -2.77
N LYS A 12 -9.11 9.26 -3.94
CA LYS A 12 -7.75 8.88 -4.36
C LYS A 12 -6.69 9.39 -3.38
N SER A 13 -6.81 10.63 -2.91
CA SER A 13 -5.90 11.18 -1.90
C SER A 13 -5.97 10.40 -0.59
N ARG A 14 -7.17 10.05 -0.12
CA ARG A 14 -7.39 9.29 1.11
C ARG A 14 -6.83 7.87 1.02
N ILE A 15 -7.11 7.17 -0.09
CA ILE A 15 -6.54 5.83 -0.33
C ILE A 15 -5.02 5.90 -0.42
N GLY A 16 -4.47 6.92 -1.07
CA GLY A 16 -3.03 7.14 -1.14
C GLY A 16 -2.39 7.27 0.25
N SER A 17 -3.01 8.04 1.14
CA SER A 17 -2.57 8.16 2.54
C SER A 17 -2.61 6.83 3.30
N LEU A 18 -3.70 6.07 3.15
CA LEU A 18 -3.85 4.75 3.80
C LEU A 18 -2.81 3.74 3.30
N ILE A 19 -2.50 3.75 2.00
CA ILE A 19 -1.46 2.88 1.43
C ILE A 19 -0.10 3.23 2.01
N MET A 20 0.22 4.53 2.15
CA MET A 20 1.48 4.97 2.74
C MET A 20 1.57 4.58 4.22
N GLU A 21 0.49 4.75 4.98
CA GLU A 21 0.39 4.33 6.39
C GLU A 21 0.65 2.82 6.53
N PHE A 22 -0.07 1.99 5.76
CA PHE A 22 0.15 0.55 5.73
C PHE A 22 1.60 0.17 5.39
N CYS A 23 2.20 0.82 4.38
CA CYS A 23 3.57 0.55 3.97
C CYS A 23 4.64 1.01 4.97
N ARG A 24 4.31 1.93 5.90
CA ARG A 24 5.23 2.31 6.99
C ARG A 24 5.29 1.23 8.06
N GLU A 25 4.18 0.57 8.34
CA GLU A 25 4.07 -0.49 9.34
C GLU A 25 4.46 -1.87 8.76
N ASN A 26 4.26 -2.06 7.45
CA ASN A 26 4.45 -3.34 6.76
C ASN A 26 5.48 -3.21 5.65
N TYR A 27 6.73 -3.57 5.96
CA TYR A 27 7.82 -3.51 4.98
C TYR A 27 7.75 -4.64 3.93
N ILE A 28 7.11 -5.76 4.27
CA ILE A 28 6.81 -6.88 3.38
C ILE A 28 5.32 -7.19 3.54
N PHE A 29 4.59 -7.28 2.42
CA PHE A 29 3.15 -7.50 2.46
C PHE A 29 2.64 -8.19 1.20
N HIS A 30 1.49 -8.86 1.30
CA HIS A 30 0.76 -9.32 0.12
C HIS A 30 -0.19 -8.23 -0.38
N MET A 31 -0.40 -8.17 -1.70
CA MET A 31 -1.39 -7.24 -2.28
C MET A 31 -2.78 -7.42 -1.66
N LYS A 32 -3.16 -8.66 -1.33
CA LYS A 32 -4.43 -8.96 -0.67
C LYS A 32 -4.56 -8.25 0.67
N ASP A 33 -3.50 -8.25 1.48
CA ASP A 33 -3.50 -7.59 2.81
C ASP A 33 -3.67 -6.08 2.67
N LEU A 34 -2.97 -5.47 1.70
CA LEU A 34 -3.14 -4.06 1.38
C LEU A 34 -4.58 -3.75 0.95
N THR A 35 -5.16 -4.58 0.06
CA THR A 35 -6.53 -4.39 -0.41
C THR A 35 -7.53 -4.48 0.74
N LEU A 36 -7.40 -5.50 1.61
CA LEU A 36 -8.26 -5.67 2.79
C LEU A 36 -8.12 -4.50 3.76
N TYR A 37 -6.89 -4.03 4.03
CA TYR A 37 -6.64 -2.90 4.93
C TYR A 37 -7.34 -1.62 4.46
N VAL A 38 -7.30 -1.34 3.16
CA VAL A 38 -7.95 -0.17 2.56
C VAL A 38 -9.47 -0.34 2.54
N GLN A 39 -9.97 -1.51 2.12
CA GLN A 39 -11.41 -1.81 2.07
C GLN A 39 -12.08 -1.73 3.44
N ALA A 40 -11.37 -2.09 4.51
CA ALA A 40 -11.86 -1.96 5.88
C ALA A 40 -12.05 -0.50 6.33
N ARG A 41 -11.49 0.49 5.62
CA ARG A 41 -11.49 1.91 6.00
C ARG A 41 -12.23 2.81 5.02
N VAL A 42 -12.30 2.43 3.75
CA VAL A 42 -12.95 3.18 2.67
C VAL A 42 -13.57 2.20 1.68
N GLU A 43 -14.80 2.49 1.24
CA GLU A 43 -15.44 1.75 0.16
C GLU A 43 -14.70 2.01 -1.15
N VAL A 44 -14.06 0.96 -1.69
CA VAL A 44 -13.25 1.04 -2.91
C VAL A 44 -13.40 -0.23 -3.74
N ALA A 45 -13.35 -0.08 -5.06
CA ALA A 45 -13.28 -1.24 -5.95
C ALA A 45 -12.01 -2.06 -5.68
N PRO A 46 -12.05 -3.41 -5.78
CA PRO A 46 -10.93 -4.29 -5.45
C PRO A 46 -9.61 -3.99 -6.17
N ASP A 47 -9.68 -3.46 -7.40
CA ASP A 47 -8.51 -3.08 -8.21
C ASP A 47 -7.93 -1.70 -7.87
N SER A 48 -8.66 -0.86 -7.13
CA SER A 48 -8.27 0.52 -6.85
C SER A 48 -6.98 0.61 -6.03
N PRO A 49 -6.78 -0.16 -4.93
CA PRO A 49 -5.56 -0.11 -4.15
C PRO A 49 -4.30 -0.42 -4.97
N GLY A 50 -4.35 -1.46 -5.81
CA GLY A 50 -3.24 -1.83 -6.69
C GLY A 50 -2.92 -0.76 -7.74
N ARG A 51 -3.94 -0.09 -8.29
CA ARG A 51 -3.76 1.04 -9.23
C ARG A 51 -3.11 2.24 -8.55
N ILE A 52 -3.57 2.61 -7.36
CA ILE A 52 -3.06 3.75 -6.60
C ILE A 52 -1.65 3.46 -6.08
N LEU A 53 -1.35 2.23 -5.65
CA LEU A 53 0.01 1.81 -5.29
C LEU A 53 1.00 2.03 -6.44
N ARG A 54 0.63 1.63 -7.67
CA ARG A 54 1.44 1.86 -8.87
C ARG A 54 1.58 3.34 -9.19
N ASP A 55 0.52 4.13 -9.01
CA ASP A 55 0.56 5.58 -9.21
C ASP A 55 1.50 6.27 -8.22
N LEU A 56 1.45 5.91 -6.93
CA LEU A 56 2.37 6.41 -5.90
C LEU A 56 3.82 6.11 -6.24
N LYS A 57 4.10 4.90 -6.77
CA LYS A 57 5.44 4.55 -7.24
C LYS A 57 5.88 5.37 -8.44
N ARG A 58 5.00 5.51 -9.44
CA ARG A 58 5.29 6.31 -10.64
C ARG A 58 5.57 7.78 -10.31
N ARG A 59 4.87 8.32 -9.32
CA ARG A 59 5.04 9.70 -8.83
C ARG A 59 6.22 9.87 -7.86
N GLY A 60 6.89 8.78 -7.46
CA GLY A 60 8.05 8.81 -6.56
C GLY A 60 7.72 8.92 -5.07
N PHE A 61 6.45 8.80 -4.66
CA PHE A 61 6.06 8.83 -3.25
C PHE A 61 6.35 7.53 -2.50
N LEU A 62 6.42 6.41 -3.23
CA LEU A 62 6.66 5.09 -2.64
C LEU A 62 7.59 4.26 -3.53
N HIS A 63 8.60 3.64 -2.95
CA HIS A 63 9.43 2.66 -3.65
C HIS A 63 9.13 1.26 -3.14
N TYR A 64 8.95 0.31 -4.06
CA TYR A 64 8.77 -1.10 -3.71
C TYR A 64 9.30 -2.03 -4.82
N LYS A 65 9.64 -3.25 -4.42
CA LYS A 65 10.01 -4.37 -5.30
C LYS A 65 8.98 -5.51 -5.14
N VAL A 66 8.66 -6.18 -6.25
CA VAL A 66 7.91 -7.44 -6.20
C VAL A 66 8.91 -8.57 -5.92
N ILE A 67 8.71 -9.29 -4.82
CA ILE A 67 9.57 -10.41 -4.43
C ILE A 67 9.10 -11.70 -5.10
N CYS A 68 7.80 -11.95 -5.11
CA CYS A 68 7.18 -13.12 -5.75
C CYS A 68 5.89 -12.69 -6.43
N ARG A 69 5.80 -12.89 -7.76
CA ARG A 69 4.63 -12.50 -8.55
C ARG A 69 3.44 -13.41 -8.27
N GLU A 70 3.66 -14.72 -8.20
CA GLU A 70 2.61 -15.71 -7.94
C GLU A 70 1.91 -15.47 -6.60
N LYS A 71 2.70 -15.17 -5.56
CA LYS A 71 2.18 -14.85 -4.23
C LYS A 71 1.74 -13.41 -4.07
N SER A 72 1.88 -12.58 -5.11
CA SER A 72 1.68 -11.13 -5.04
C SER A 72 2.36 -10.52 -3.81
N LEU A 73 3.62 -10.89 -3.59
CA LEU A 73 4.42 -10.48 -2.43
C LEU A 73 5.30 -9.28 -2.79
N TYR A 74 5.15 -8.21 -2.02
CA TYR A 74 5.80 -6.92 -2.24
C TYR A 74 6.71 -6.60 -1.05
N GLN A 75 7.79 -5.87 -1.32
CA GLN A 75 8.69 -5.32 -0.32
C GLN A 75 8.86 -3.83 -0.56
N VAL A 76 8.50 -3.02 0.44
CA VAL A 76 8.77 -1.57 0.47
C VAL A 76 10.28 -1.35 0.47
N LYS A 77 10.74 -0.29 -0.17
CA LYS A 77 12.15 0.13 -0.14
C LYS A 77 12.23 1.50 0.52
N PRO A 78 13.20 1.73 1.41
CA PRO A 78 13.45 3.07 1.92
C PRO A 78 13.78 3.99 0.74
N PRO A 79 13.33 5.26 0.78
CA PRO A 79 13.83 6.26 -0.14
C PRO A 79 15.35 6.30 -0.01
N GLY A 80 16.05 6.13 -1.13
CA GLY A 80 17.47 5.79 -1.15
C GLY A 80 18.35 6.75 -0.33
N GLY A 81 18.95 6.21 0.72
CA GLY A 81 20.08 6.78 1.42
C GLY A 81 20.75 5.68 2.23
N ARG A 82 21.89 5.17 1.73
CA ARG A 82 22.90 4.36 2.43
C ARG A 82 22.45 3.72 3.76
N GLY A 83 22.21 2.41 3.70
CA GLY A 83 22.25 1.46 4.81
C GLY A 83 21.91 2.00 6.20
N LYS A 84 20.65 1.91 6.61
CA LYS A 84 20.34 1.59 8.01
C LYS A 84 19.30 0.49 8.07
N ARG A 85 19.72 -0.59 8.72
CA ARG A 85 18.96 -1.79 9.05
C ARG A 85 17.72 -1.37 9.84
N HIS A 86 16.55 -1.59 9.29
CA HIS A 86 15.32 -1.79 10.06
C HIS A 86 14.68 -3.06 9.51
N ALA A 87 15.40 -4.18 9.69
CA ALA A 87 14.90 -5.52 9.48
C ALA A 87 14.41 -6.04 10.83
N GLU A 88 13.39 -5.41 11.40
CA GLU A 88 12.69 -5.92 12.58
C GLU A 88 11.33 -5.24 12.61
N GLN A 89 10.38 -5.86 11.91
CA GLN A 89 8.94 -5.81 12.19
C GLN A 89 8.26 -6.73 11.19
N ILE A 90 8.13 -8.00 11.59
CA ILE A 90 7.13 -8.90 11.04
C ILE A 90 5.87 -8.65 11.89
N PRO A 91 4.82 -7.98 11.38
CA PRO A 91 3.54 -8.05 12.04
C PRO A 91 2.99 -9.46 11.86
N MET A 92 2.93 -10.11 13.01
CA MET A 92 2.36 -11.41 13.34
C MET A 92 0.88 -11.50 12.90
N PHE A 93 0.61 -11.72 11.61
CA PHE A 93 -0.70 -12.17 11.13
C PHE A 93 -0.62 -13.60 10.62
N ALA A 94 -0.37 -14.52 11.56
CA ALA A 94 -0.62 -15.94 11.38
C ALA A 94 -1.05 -16.54 12.73
N ARG A 95 -2.27 -16.24 13.18
CA ARG A 95 -3.00 -17.10 14.11
C ARG A 95 -4.48 -17.12 13.71
N ALA A 96 -4.80 -18.06 12.83
CA ALA A 96 -6.12 -18.67 12.78
C ALA A 96 -5.93 -20.14 13.16
N SER A 97 -6.41 -20.51 14.34
CA SER A 97 -6.79 -21.87 14.73
C SER A 97 -7.87 -21.72 15.79
#